data_AF-A0A2D5I702-F1
#
_entry.id   AF-A0A2D5I702-F1
#
_cell.length_a   1.000
_cell.length_b   1.000
_cell.length_c   1.000
_cell.angle_alpha   90.00
_cell.angle_beta   90.00
_cell.angle_gamma   90.00
#
_symmetry.space_group_name_H-M   'P 1'
#
loop_
_entity.id
_entity.type
_entity.pdbx_description
1 polymer ?
#
loop_
_entity_poly.entity_id
_entity_poly.type
_entity_poly.pdbx_seq_one_letter_code
_entity_poly.pdbx_strand_id
1 'polypeptide(L)'
;MASTYTNLGIEKISTGEQAGVWGTTTNRNLELLEQAIGGISTISITAGTTALSIPQGTLDNARSAVLKFTGSTASTITIGPSDVEKVYFIHNASSAVQTIKQGSGNTVAVPPLSFKIIYLEGTGSGAGVVDLLVAPDGGFVWNSSDITGNTTLVKGTGYFVNTSGGAVTLTLPASPNRGDTVKIIDLGSAATNNITVARNSEKIQGLEEDMTVSTDEAALGLVYSNSTYGWRLTEV
;
A
#
# COMPACT_ATOMS: atom_id res chain seq x y z
N MET A 1 -39.82 27.28 9.21
CA MET A 1 -38.93 26.25 9.78
C MET A 1 -37.51 26.69 9.49
N ALA A 2 -36.55 26.52 10.41
CA ALA A 2 -35.16 26.89 10.12
C ALA A 2 -34.54 25.86 9.16
N SER A 3 -33.79 26.31 8.15
CA SER A 3 -33.06 25.45 7.23
C SER A 3 -32.09 24.54 8.00
N THR A 4 -31.96 23.30 7.56
CA THR A 4 -30.95 22.37 8.07
C THR A 4 -29.98 22.04 6.95
N TYR A 5 -28.74 21.72 7.30
CA TYR A 5 -27.67 21.53 6.32
C TYR A 5 -26.97 20.20 6.56
N THR A 6 -26.39 19.64 5.51
CA THR A 6 -25.43 18.54 5.58
C THR A 6 -24.08 19.03 6.13
N ASN A 7 -23.10 18.12 6.28
CA ASN A 7 -21.82 18.47 6.90
C ASN A 7 -20.96 19.38 6.00
N LEU A 8 -21.11 19.28 4.68
CA LEU A 8 -20.45 20.18 3.71
C LEU A 8 -21.32 21.38 3.33
N GLY A 9 -22.41 21.63 4.04
CA GLY A 9 -23.19 22.87 3.92
C GLY A 9 -24.26 22.88 2.82
N ILE A 10 -24.67 21.70 2.32
CA ILE A 10 -25.81 21.59 1.39
C ILE A 10 -27.11 21.71 2.20
N GLU A 11 -27.99 22.63 1.81
CA GLU A 11 -29.31 22.78 2.41
C GLU A 11 -30.14 21.51 2.18
N LYS A 12 -30.71 20.97 3.26
CA LYS A 12 -31.61 19.83 3.23
C LYS A 12 -33.03 20.31 2.99
N ILE A 13 -33.76 19.56 2.18
CA ILE A 13 -35.18 19.78 1.93
C ILE A 13 -35.96 19.51 3.23
N SER A 14 -36.76 20.46 3.69
CA SER A 14 -37.52 20.30 4.94
C SER A 14 -38.62 19.23 4.79
N THR A 15 -38.95 18.56 5.90
CA THR A 15 -40.05 17.59 5.94
C THR A 15 -41.36 18.25 5.50
N GLY A 16 -41.95 17.76 4.40
CA GLY A 16 -43.22 18.26 3.86
C GLY A 16 -43.13 19.39 2.84
N GLU A 17 -41.93 19.92 2.55
CA GLU A 17 -41.71 21.02 1.59
C GLU A 17 -41.78 20.59 0.12
N GLN A 18 -41.62 19.29 -0.14
CA GLN A 18 -41.78 18.63 -1.44
C GLN A 18 -42.61 17.37 -1.20
N ALA A 19 -43.77 17.22 -1.86
CA ALA A 19 -44.77 16.21 -1.52
C ALA A 19 -44.21 14.76 -1.53
N GLY A 20 -44.28 14.06 -0.39
CA GLY A 20 -43.97 12.62 -0.26
C GLY A 20 -42.58 12.27 0.28
N VAL A 21 -42.05 11.10 -0.13
CA VAL A 21 -40.80 10.48 0.37
C VAL A 21 -39.54 11.07 -0.29
N TRP A 22 -39.70 11.81 -1.39
CA TRP A 22 -38.60 12.28 -2.24
C TRP A 22 -37.63 13.22 -1.52
N GLY A 23 -38.12 14.10 -0.64
CA GLY A 23 -37.26 14.99 0.15
C GLY A 23 -36.31 14.20 1.06
N THR A 24 -36.83 13.19 1.76
CA THR A 24 -36.04 12.31 2.63
C THR A 24 -35.01 11.50 1.85
N THR A 25 -35.42 10.89 0.73
CA THR A 25 -34.51 10.10 -0.12
C THR A 25 -33.42 10.98 -0.74
N THR A 26 -33.76 12.19 -1.19
CA THR A 26 -32.81 13.14 -1.76
C THR A 26 -31.80 13.57 -0.70
N ASN A 27 -32.25 13.96 0.49
CA ASN A 27 -31.38 14.32 1.59
C ASN A 27 -30.42 13.17 1.96
N ARG A 28 -30.92 11.93 2.01
CA ARG A 28 -30.07 10.75 2.25
C ARG A 28 -29.02 10.57 1.15
N ASN A 29 -29.39 10.69 -0.12
CA ASN A 29 -28.44 10.57 -1.22
C ASN A 29 -27.35 11.65 -1.18
N LEU A 30 -27.72 12.88 -0.80
CA LEU A 30 -26.78 13.98 -0.60
C LEU A 30 -25.81 13.67 0.56
N GLU A 31 -26.32 13.18 1.70
CA GLU A 31 -25.47 12.76 2.83
C GLU A 31 -24.48 11.65 2.44
N LEU A 32 -24.93 10.67 1.64
CA LEU A 32 -24.07 9.58 1.15
C LEU A 32 -22.98 10.10 0.21
N LEU A 33 -23.32 11.05 -0.67
CA LEU A 33 -22.35 11.68 -1.57
C LEU A 33 -21.31 12.49 -0.78
N GLU A 34 -21.74 13.27 0.20
CA GLU A 34 -20.82 14.04 1.04
C GLU A 34 -19.86 13.17 1.82
N GLN A 35 -20.39 12.08 2.40
CA GLN A 35 -19.55 11.10 3.06
C GLN A 35 -18.52 10.53 2.07
N ALA A 36 -18.94 10.23 0.84
CA ALA A 36 -18.06 9.70 -0.20
C ALA A 36 -16.92 10.63 -0.60
N ILE A 37 -17.15 11.95 -0.66
CA ILE A 37 -16.17 12.93 -1.16
C ILE A 37 -15.34 13.60 -0.06
N GLY A 38 -15.86 13.74 1.17
CA GLY A 38 -15.19 14.48 2.23
C GLY A 38 -15.20 13.81 3.60
N GLY A 39 -15.99 12.77 3.81
CA GLY A 39 -16.13 12.11 5.12
C GLY A 39 -14.80 11.62 5.69
N ILE A 40 -14.62 11.79 7.00
CA ILE A 40 -13.49 11.21 7.76
C ILE A 40 -14.06 10.28 8.82
N SER A 41 -13.69 9.01 8.76
CA SER A 41 -14.09 8.02 9.75
C SER A 41 -12.89 7.55 10.56
N THR A 42 -12.97 7.66 11.89
CA THR A 42 -11.98 7.07 12.81
C THR A 42 -12.50 5.72 13.30
N ILE A 43 -11.70 4.67 13.11
CA ILE A 43 -12.07 3.27 13.38
C ILE A 43 -11.03 2.68 14.33
N SER A 44 -11.48 2.26 15.51
CA SER A 44 -10.65 1.58 16.49
C SER A 44 -10.47 0.10 16.13
N ILE A 45 -9.24 -0.32 15.89
CA ILE A 45 -8.89 -1.69 15.55
C ILE A 45 -8.58 -2.47 16.82
N THR A 46 -9.38 -3.51 17.08
CA THR A 46 -9.33 -4.32 18.31
C THR A 46 -9.20 -5.82 18.06
N ALA A 47 -9.22 -6.25 16.79
CA ALA A 47 -9.18 -7.65 16.40
C ALA A 47 -8.26 -7.86 15.19
N GLY A 48 -7.75 -9.07 15.00
CA GLY A 48 -6.87 -9.44 13.88
C GLY A 48 -7.56 -9.45 12.51
N THR A 49 -8.89 -9.38 12.49
CA THR A 49 -9.68 -9.18 11.28
C THR A 49 -10.77 -8.16 11.55
N THR A 50 -11.06 -7.31 10.57
CA THR A 50 -12.10 -6.29 10.68
C THR A 50 -12.82 -6.19 9.34
N ALA A 51 -14.14 -6.30 9.36
CA ALA A 51 -14.96 -6.14 8.19
C ALA A 51 -15.57 -4.74 8.16
N LEU A 52 -15.40 -4.04 7.03
CA LEU A 52 -16.06 -2.78 6.73
C LEU A 52 -16.94 -3.00 5.51
N SER A 53 -18.14 -2.45 5.52
CA SER A 53 -19.08 -2.60 4.41
C SER A 53 -19.70 -1.27 4.03
N ILE A 54 -19.93 -1.11 2.73
CA ILE A 54 -20.64 0.02 2.13
C ILE A 54 -22.04 -0.47 1.75
N PRO A 55 -23.02 -0.46 2.68
CA PRO A 55 -24.38 -0.88 2.41
C PRO A 55 -25.07 0.06 1.40
N GLN A 56 -26.11 -0.43 0.71
CA GLN A 56 -26.88 0.42 -0.19
C GLN A 56 -27.82 1.35 0.60
N GLY A 57 -27.89 2.63 0.21
CA GLY A 57 -28.85 3.60 0.75
C GLY A 57 -28.68 4.00 2.23
N THR A 58 -27.65 3.50 2.91
CA THR A 58 -27.44 3.74 4.35
C THR A 58 -26.06 4.32 4.61
N LEU A 59 -25.98 5.27 5.55
CA LEU A 59 -24.72 5.86 5.98
C LEU A 59 -23.85 4.82 6.65
N ASP A 60 -22.55 4.89 6.42
CA ASP A 60 -21.60 3.92 6.96
C ASP A 60 -20.21 4.53 7.07
N ASN A 61 -19.41 3.99 7.98
CA ASN A 61 -18.06 4.50 8.20
C ASN A 61 -17.15 4.25 6.98
N ALA A 62 -17.36 3.15 6.24
CA ALA A 62 -16.51 2.71 5.15
C ALA A 62 -16.64 3.59 3.89
N ARG A 63 -17.72 4.32 3.70
CA ARG A 63 -17.93 5.23 2.56
C ARG A 63 -17.16 6.53 2.69
N SER A 64 -16.70 6.87 3.89
CA SER A 64 -15.90 8.07 4.13
C SER A 64 -14.69 8.15 3.19
N ALA A 65 -14.38 9.32 2.64
CA ALA A 65 -13.20 9.53 1.79
C ALA A 65 -11.89 9.17 2.53
N VAL A 66 -11.84 9.42 3.85
CA VAL A 66 -10.71 9.09 4.70
C VAL A 66 -11.10 8.00 5.70
N LEU A 67 -10.32 6.93 5.76
CA LEU A 67 -10.37 5.94 6.83
C LEU A 67 -9.14 6.10 7.72
N LYS A 68 -9.36 6.46 8.98
CA LYS A 68 -8.33 6.57 10.01
C LYS A 68 -8.40 5.38 10.96
N PHE A 69 -7.37 4.57 11.00
CA PHE A 69 -7.28 3.42 11.90
C PHE A 69 -6.50 3.77 13.16
N THR A 70 -7.00 3.37 14.33
CA THR A 70 -6.33 3.55 15.63
C THR A 70 -6.25 2.22 16.38
N GLY A 71 -5.46 2.17 17.45
CA GLY A 71 -5.28 0.97 18.28
C GLY A 71 -3.85 0.42 18.20
N SER A 72 -3.68 -0.81 18.64
CA SER A 72 -2.36 -1.48 18.69
C SER A 72 -2.34 -2.87 18.07
N THR A 73 -3.50 -3.36 17.61
CA THR A 73 -3.64 -4.68 16.99
C THR A 73 -3.43 -4.58 15.49
N ALA A 74 -2.60 -5.47 14.93
CA ALA A 74 -2.52 -5.64 13.48
C ALA A 74 -3.79 -6.32 12.97
N SER A 75 -4.39 -5.82 11.89
CA SER A 75 -5.64 -6.38 11.35
C SER A 75 -5.63 -6.49 9.83
N THR A 76 -6.33 -7.50 9.32
CA THR A 76 -6.81 -7.51 7.94
C THR A 76 -8.15 -6.79 7.86
N ILE A 77 -8.14 -5.60 7.28
CA ILE A 77 -9.32 -4.77 7.06
C ILE A 77 -9.92 -5.16 5.70
N THR A 78 -11.01 -5.93 5.72
CA THR A 78 -11.72 -6.31 4.50
C THR A 78 -12.83 -5.31 4.24
N ILE A 79 -12.73 -4.57 3.13
CA ILE A 79 -13.75 -3.62 2.69
C ILE A 79 -14.59 -4.27 1.60
N GLY A 80 -15.90 -4.32 1.81
CA GLY A 80 -16.85 -4.81 0.84
C GLY A 80 -18.00 -3.84 0.57
N PRO A 81 -18.91 -4.17 -0.35
CA PRO A 81 -18.89 -5.35 -1.23
C PRO A 81 -17.73 -5.37 -2.24
N SER A 82 -17.39 -6.55 -2.79
CA SER A 82 -16.21 -6.71 -3.67
C SER A 82 -16.41 -6.18 -5.10
N ASP A 83 -17.62 -5.73 -5.43
CA ASP A 83 -17.95 -5.02 -6.66
C ASP A 83 -17.89 -3.50 -6.51
N VAL A 84 -17.58 -2.98 -5.30
CA VAL A 84 -17.46 -1.53 -5.09
C VAL A 84 -16.09 -1.04 -5.54
N GLU A 85 -16.11 -0.04 -6.42
CA GLU A 85 -14.96 0.75 -6.80
C GLU A 85 -14.92 2.02 -5.95
N LYS A 86 -13.77 2.30 -5.31
CA LYS A 86 -13.60 3.53 -4.52
C LYS A 86 -12.15 3.86 -4.26
N VAL A 87 -11.82 5.14 -4.39
CA VAL A 87 -10.53 5.70 -3.95
C VAL A 87 -10.62 6.08 -2.48
N TYR A 88 -9.56 5.80 -1.73
CA TYR A 88 -9.43 6.15 -0.31
C TYR A 88 -8.12 6.85 -0.01
N PHE A 89 -8.21 7.80 0.92
CA PHE A 89 -7.06 8.21 1.73
C PHE A 89 -7.07 7.37 3.01
N ILE A 90 -6.00 6.64 3.26
CA ILE A 90 -5.86 5.81 4.45
C ILE A 90 -4.84 6.45 5.39
N HIS A 91 -5.24 6.63 6.65
CA HIS A 91 -4.36 7.05 7.72
C HIS A 91 -4.27 5.93 8.75
N ASN A 92 -3.14 5.24 8.81
CA ASN A 92 -2.89 4.31 9.88
C ASN A 92 -2.26 5.05 11.06
N ALA A 93 -3.09 5.50 12.00
CA ALA A 93 -2.67 6.09 13.27
C ALA A 93 -2.52 5.03 14.38
N SER A 94 -2.62 3.74 14.06
CA SER A 94 -2.39 2.65 15.00
C SER A 94 -0.89 2.35 15.14
N SER A 95 -0.51 1.65 16.20
CA SER A 95 0.88 1.20 16.42
C SER A 95 1.21 -0.12 15.72
N ALA A 96 0.32 -0.64 14.87
CA ALA A 96 0.51 -1.89 14.13
C ALA A 96 0.15 -1.74 12.65
N VAL A 97 0.61 -2.68 11.83
CA VAL A 97 0.29 -2.72 10.39
C VAL A 97 -1.20 -2.99 10.18
N GLN A 98 -1.82 -2.28 9.23
CA GLN A 98 -3.18 -2.56 8.78
C GLN A 98 -3.14 -2.99 7.33
N THR A 99 -3.66 -4.19 7.05
CA THR A 99 -3.67 -4.75 5.69
C THR A 99 -5.04 -4.56 5.09
N ILE A 100 -5.15 -3.69 4.08
CA ILE A 100 -6.39 -3.41 3.38
C ILE A 100 -6.62 -4.47 2.30
N LYS A 101 -7.83 -5.01 2.28
CA LYS A 101 -8.24 -6.10 1.39
C LYS A 101 -9.61 -5.82 0.81
N GLN A 102 -9.78 -6.20 -0.44
CA GLN A 102 -11.07 -6.45 -1.09
C GLN A 102 -11.01 -7.87 -1.67
N GLY A 103 -12.15 -8.55 -1.80
CA GLY A 103 -12.24 -9.85 -2.50
C GLY A 103 -11.16 -10.87 -2.11
N SER A 104 -10.68 -11.62 -3.10
CA SER A 104 -9.53 -12.53 -2.99
C SER A 104 -8.28 -12.02 -3.71
N GLY A 105 -8.31 -10.81 -4.26
CA GLY A 105 -7.21 -10.22 -5.01
C GLY A 105 -6.10 -9.66 -4.13
N ASN A 106 -5.32 -8.75 -4.71
CA ASN A 106 -4.17 -8.15 -4.04
C ASN A 106 -4.56 -7.37 -2.78
N THR A 107 -3.64 -7.26 -1.81
CA THR A 107 -3.82 -6.47 -0.59
C THR A 107 -2.77 -5.37 -0.48
N VAL A 108 -3.08 -4.33 0.29
CA VAL A 108 -2.16 -3.22 0.57
C VAL A 108 -1.88 -3.15 2.06
N ALA A 109 -0.61 -3.33 2.45
CA ALA A 109 -0.17 -3.10 3.81
C ALA A 109 0.08 -1.60 4.04
N VAL A 110 -0.53 -1.06 5.10
CA VAL A 110 -0.32 0.31 5.56
C VAL A 110 0.48 0.24 6.86
N PRO A 111 1.78 0.58 6.86
CA PRO A 111 2.62 0.57 8.06
C PRO A 111 2.03 1.43 9.20
N PRO A 112 2.40 1.16 10.47
CA PRO A 112 1.99 2.00 11.58
C PRO A 112 2.43 3.45 11.37
N LEU A 113 1.64 4.39 11.88
CA LEU A 113 1.91 5.83 11.83
C LEU A 113 2.19 6.37 10.41
N SER A 114 1.50 5.83 9.40
CA SER A 114 1.72 6.16 8.00
C SER A 114 0.42 6.45 7.23
N PHE A 115 0.58 6.94 5.99
CA PHE A 115 -0.51 7.28 5.10
C PHE A 115 -0.36 6.58 3.75
N LYS A 116 -1.49 6.20 3.14
CA LYS A 116 -1.56 5.67 1.78
C LYS A 116 -2.74 6.29 1.03
N ILE A 117 -2.62 6.32 -0.30
CA ILE A 117 -3.76 6.53 -1.19
C ILE A 117 -3.95 5.20 -1.93
N ILE A 118 -5.16 4.66 -1.90
CA ILE A 118 -5.47 3.37 -2.52
C ILE A 118 -6.74 3.46 -3.34
N TYR A 119 -6.98 2.50 -4.22
CA TYR A 119 -8.32 2.24 -4.74
C TYR A 119 -8.73 0.77 -4.65
N LEU A 120 -10.03 0.57 -4.50
CA LEU A 120 -10.69 -0.73 -4.60
C LEU A 120 -11.03 -1.00 -6.06
N GLU A 121 -10.67 -2.18 -6.56
CA GLU A 121 -10.85 -2.52 -7.98
C GLU A 121 -12.29 -2.88 -8.36
N GLY A 122 -13.10 -3.35 -7.42
CA GLY A 122 -14.52 -3.63 -7.70
C GLY A 122 -14.79 -4.74 -8.73
N THR A 123 -13.82 -5.62 -9.02
CA THR A 123 -13.98 -6.69 -10.03
C THR A 123 -14.70 -7.95 -9.52
N GLY A 124 -15.44 -7.85 -8.40
CA GLY A 124 -16.18 -8.96 -7.81
C GLY A 124 -15.30 -9.85 -6.94
N SER A 125 -15.47 -11.18 -7.00
CA SER A 125 -14.75 -12.08 -6.08
C SER A 125 -13.22 -11.95 -6.16
N GLY A 126 -12.67 -11.64 -7.34
CA GLY A 126 -11.24 -11.47 -7.57
C GLY A 126 -10.69 -10.07 -7.29
N ALA A 127 -11.54 -9.13 -6.86
CA ALA A 127 -11.13 -7.75 -6.64
C ALA A 127 -9.98 -7.65 -5.65
N GLY A 128 -9.02 -6.80 -5.94
CA GLY A 128 -7.91 -6.45 -5.07
C GLY A 128 -7.93 -4.98 -4.68
N VAL A 129 -6.85 -4.60 -4.00
CA VAL A 129 -6.56 -3.23 -3.60
C VAL A 129 -5.26 -2.80 -4.27
N VAL A 130 -5.26 -1.60 -4.82
CA VAL A 130 -4.08 -0.99 -5.46
C VAL A 130 -3.62 0.20 -4.65
N ASP A 131 -2.32 0.26 -4.39
CA ASP A 131 -1.65 1.40 -3.75
C ASP A 131 -1.19 2.40 -4.82
N LEU A 132 -1.65 3.64 -4.73
CA LEU A 132 -1.31 4.73 -5.65
C LEU A 132 -0.02 5.47 -5.25
N LEU A 133 0.46 5.26 -4.02
CA LEU A 133 1.74 5.83 -3.55
C LEU A 133 2.92 4.85 -3.70
N VAL A 134 2.65 3.57 -3.92
CA VAL A 134 3.65 2.68 -4.50
C VAL A 134 3.65 3.01 -5.98
N ALA A 135 4.71 3.66 -6.46
CA ALA A 135 4.81 3.98 -7.86
C ALA A 135 4.61 2.69 -8.67
N PRO A 136 3.60 2.61 -9.55
CA PRO A 136 3.50 1.50 -10.48
C PRO A 136 4.72 1.47 -11.42
N ASP A 137 5.47 2.58 -11.53
CA ASP A 137 6.57 2.79 -12.46
C ASP A 137 7.41 4.04 -12.09
N GLY A 138 8.39 3.91 -11.18
CA GLY A 138 9.54 4.85 -11.11
C GLY A 138 9.72 5.77 -9.88
N GLY A 139 8.95 5.58 -8.80
CA GLY A 139 9.24 6.22 -7.51
C GLY A 139 10.32 5.43 -6.76
N PHE A 140 11.46 6.05 -6.47
CA PHE A 140 12.55 5.44 -5.71
C PHE A 140 12.45 5.80 -4.22
N VAL A 141 12.34 4.82 -3.33
CA VAL A 141 12.21 5.03 -1.87
C VAL A 141 13.31 4.27 -1.13
N TRP A 142 13.76 4.74 0.03
CA TRP A 142 14.67 3.97 0.89
C TRP A 142 13.90 3.12 1.91
N ASN A 143 14.33 1.88 2.13
CA ASN A 143 13.80 1.05 3.21
C ASN A 143 13.97 1.79 4.56
N SER A 144 12.90 1.79 5.36
CA SER A 144 12.85 2.49 6.64
C SER A 144 13.74 1.91 7.75
N SER A 145 14.33 0.73 7.54
CA SER A 145 15.22 0.07 8.49
C SER A 145 16.35 -0.69 7.79
N ASP A 146 17.47 -0.84 8.48
CA ASP A 146 18.60 -1.63 8.02
C ASP A 146 18.22 -3.11 7.86
N ILE A 147 18.69 -3.71 6.77
CA ILE A 147 18.56 -5.15 6.55
C ILE A 147 19.67 -5.87 7.29
N THR A 148 19.29 -6.78 8.20
CA THR A 148 20.21 -7.60 9.01
C THR A 148 20.08 -9.10 8.72
N GLY A 149 19.25 -9.49 7.76
CA GLY A 149 18.98 -10.89 7.41
C GLY A 149 18.43 -11.05 6.00
N ASN A 150 18.26 -12.30 5.57
CA ASN A 150 17.86 -12.61 4.21
C ASN A 150 16.53 -11.96 3.84
N THR A 151 16.50 -11.25 2.70
CA THR A 151 15.37 -10.38 2.32
C THR A 151 15.10 -10.47 0.83
N THR A 152 13.82 -10.51 0.43
CA THR A 152 13.42 -10.29 -0.97
C THR A 152 13.27 -8.79 -1.22
N LEU A 153 13.99 -8.28 -2.20
CA LEU A 153 13.99 -6.86 -2.57
C LEU A 153 12.71 -6.47 -3.31
N VAL A 154 12.37 -5.19 -3.19
CA VAL A 154 11.21 -4.56 -3.82
C VAL A 154 11.73 -3.59 -4.87
N LYS A 155 11.13 -3.60 -6.06
CA LYS A 155 11.46 -2.66 -7.13
C LYS A 155 11.26 -1.20 -6.68
N GLY A 156 12.07 -0.29 -7.19
CA GLY A 156 12.07 1.12 -6.80
C GLY A 156 12.51 1.34 -5.35
N THR A 157 13.27 0.44 -4.75
CA THR A 157 13.69 0.56 -3.34
C THR A 157 15.21 0.49 -3.16
N GLY A 158 15.74 1.35 -2.30
CA GLY A 158 17.11 1.34 -1.82
C GLY A 158 17.23 0.71 -0.43
N TYR A 159 18.31 0.00 -0.16
CA TYR A 159 18.52 -0.75 1.07
C TYR A 159 19.89 -0.43 1.68
N PHE A 160 19.89 -0.14 2.98
CA PHE A 160 21.09 -0.21 3.81
C PHE A 160 21.18 -1.61 4.41
N VAL A 161 22.34 -2.25 4.27
CA VAL A 161 22.54 -3.64 4.68
C VAL A 161 23.61 -3.69 5.75
N ASN A 162 23.22 -4.19 6.93
CA ASN A 162 24.12 -4.40 8.04
C ASN A 162 24.50 -5.89 8.12
N THR A 163 25.73 -6.17 7.69
CA THR A 163 26.33 -7.51 7.67
C THR A 163 27.14 -7.82 8.92
N SER A 164 27.11 -6.97 9.97
CA SER A 164 27.89 -7.21 11.20
C SER A 164 27.48 -8.48 11.96
N GLY A 165 26.24 -8.93 11.78
CA GLY A 165 25.69 -10.14 12.41
C GLY A 165 25.89 -11.44 11.62
N GLY A 166 26.40 -11.37 10.39
CA GLY A 166 26.55 -12.51 9.49
C GLY A 166 26.26 -12.15 8.03
N ALA A 167 26.59 -13.08 7.12
CA ALA A 167 26.32 -12.91 5.69
C ALA A 167 24.81 -12.77 5.42
N VAL A 168 24.45 -11.92 4.46
CA VAL A 168 23.06 -11.59 4.12
C VAL A 168 22.78 -11.94 2.66
N THR A 169 21.68 -12.65 2.39
CA THR A 169 21.23 -12.92 1.02
C THR A 169 20.03 -12.04 0.65
N LEU A 170 20.19 -11.23 -0.39
CA LEU A 170 19.17 -10.36 -0.96
C LEU A 170 18.65 -10.93 -2.27
N THR A 171 17.41 -11.44 -2.27
CA THR A 171 16.79 -11.99 -3.49
C THR A 171 16.18 -10.87 -4.32
N LEU A 172 16.50 -10.80 -5.62
CA LEU A 172 15.93 -9.80 -6.53
C LEU A 172 14.39 -9.95 -6.67
N PRO A 173 13.67 -8.88 -7.06
CA PRO A 173 12.21 -8.92 -7.24
C PRO A 173 11.77 -10.04 -8.20
N ALA A 174 10.74 -10.82 -7.85
CA ALA A 174 10.35 -12.04 -8.58
C ALA A 174 9.91 -11.83 -10.04
N SER A 175 9.28 -10.69 -10.36
CA SER A 175 8.71 -10.41 -11.68
C SER A 175 9.13 -9.03 -12.19
N PRO A 176 10.39 -8.82 -12.57
CA PRO A 176 10.88 -7.51 -12.93
C PRO A 176 10.41 -7.10 -14.33
N ASN A 177 10.06 -5.84 -14.48
CA ASN A 177 9.80 -5.18 -15.76
C ASN A 177 11.02 -4.36 -16.18
N ARG A 178 11.16 -4.12 -17.49
CA ARG A 178 12.26 -3.30 -18.01
C ARG A 178 12.25 -1.93 -17.32
N GLY A 179 13.36 -1.56 -16.69
CA GLY A 179 13.51 -0.31 -15.93
C GLY A 179 13.34 -0.45 -14.41
N ASP A 180 12.87 -1.60 -13.92
CA ASP A 180 12.81 -1.85 -12.47
C ASP A 180 14.20 -1.75 -11.86
N THR A 181 14.33 -0.97 -10.79
CA THR A 181 15.62 -0.61 -10.20
C THR A 181 15.66 -0.94 -8.71
N VAL A 182 16.80 -1.39 -8.20
CA VAL A 182 17.11 -1.51 -6.77
C VAL A 182 18.47 -0.89 -6.47
N LYS A 183 18.67 -0.37 -5.26
CA LYS A 183 20.01 0.03 -4.77
C LYS A 183 20.35 -0.68 -3.47
N ILE A 184 21.62 -0.99 -3.29
CA ILE A 184 22.14 -1.72 -2.14
C ILE A 184 23.39 -0.98 -1.67
N ILE A 185 23.42 -0.65 -0.39
CA ILE A 185 24.57 -0.02 0.28
C ILE A 185 24.93 -0.88 1.48
N ASP A 186 26.15 -1.42 1.49
CA ASP A 186 26.73 -2.07 2.67
C ASP A 186 27.07 -1.03 3.75
N LEU A 187 26.90 -1.39 5.02
CA LEU A 187 27.24 -0.55 6.17
C LEU A 187 28.62 -0.90 6.79
N GLY A 188 29.46 -1.69 6.12
CA GLY A 188 30.90 -1.78 6.37
C GLY A 188 31.47 -3.15 6.74
N SER A 189 30.71 -4.24 6.66
CA SER A 189 31.23 -5.59 7.02
C SER A 189 31.10 -6.63 5.90
N ALA A 190 30.83 -6.19 4.67
CA ALA A 190 30.69 -7.09 3.52
C ALA A 190 31.97 -7.86 3.17
N ALA A 191 33.17 -7.39 3.49
CA ALA A 191 34.41 -8.14 3.25
C ALA A 191 34.58 -9.35 4.18
N THR A 192 33.94 -9.32 5.35
CA THR A 192 33.94 -10.45 6.31
C THR A 192 32.69 -11.31 6.14
N ASN A 193 31.54 -10.66 5.99
CA ASN A 193 30.23 -11.26 5.93
C ASN A 193 29.55 -10.79 4.63
N ASN A 194 29.88 -11.45 3.52
CA ASN A 194 29.45 -11.01 2.20
C ASN A 194 27.94 -10.81 2.08
N ILE A 195 27.55 -9.85 1.24
CA ILE A 195 26.18 -9.73 0.75
C ILE A 195 26.07 -10.54 -0.54
N THR A 196 25.15 -11.49 -0.57
CA THR A 196 24.81 -12.25 -1.78
C THR A 196 23.57 -11.64 -2.41
N VAL A 197 23.67 -11.10 -3.62
CA VAL A 197 22.51 -10.71 -4.43
C VAL A 197 22.06 -11.94 -5.22
N ALA A 198 21.02 -12.59 -4.72
CA ALA A 198 20.45 -13.80 -5.28
C ALA A 198 19.52 -13.50 -6.46
N ARG A 199 19.66 -14.32 -7.52
CA ARG A 199 18.82 -14.26 -8.72
C ARG A 199 17.35 -14.52 -8.42
N ASN A 200 16.48 -13.88 -9.20
CA ASN A 200 15.05 -14.17 -9.26
C ASN A 200 14.69 -15.06 -10.46
N SER A 201 15.55 -16.03 -10.79
CA SER A 201 15.59 -16.76 -12.07
C SER A 201 16.01 -15.93 -13.29
N GLU A 202 16.05 -14.61 -13.18
CA GLU A 202 16.63 -13.72 -14.19
C GLU A 202 18.16 -13.64 -14.05
N LYS A 203 18.84 -13.29 -15.14
CA LYS A 203 20.30 -13.14 -15.17
C LYS A 203 20.77 -11.93 -14.36
N ILE A 204 22.00 -11.95 -13.88
CA ILE A 204 22.70 -10.76 -13.38
C ILE A 204 23.91 -10.54 -14.28
N GLN A 205 24.02 -9.38 -14.90
CA GLN A 205 25.07 -9.04 -15.86
C GLN A 205 25.18 -10.01 -17.05
N GLY A 206 24.10 -10.69 -17.40
CA GLY A 206 24.07 -11.72 -18.45
C GLY A 206 24.48 -13.13 -18.00
N LEU A 207 24.73 -13.32 -16.70
CA LEU A 207 25.16 -14.58 -16.11
C LEU A 207 24.04 -15.24 -15.30
N GLU A 208 24.05 -16.57 -15.24
CA GLU A 208 23.09 -17.40 -14.49
C GLU A 208 23.61 -17.74 -13.09
N GLU A 209 24.24 -16.77 -12.44
CA GLU A 209 24.82 -16.90 -11.11
C GLU A 209 24.48 -15.69 -10.23
N ASP A 210 24.59 -15.89 -8.91
CA ASP A 210 24.37 -14.84 -7.93
C ASP A 210 25.57 -13.88 -7.90
N MET A 211 25.32 -12.61 -7.61
CA MET A 211 26.39 -11.62 -7.46
C MET A 211 26.80 -11.52 -5.99
N THR A 212 28.11 -11.51 -5.74
CA THR A 212 28.67 -11.34 -4.39
C THR A 212 29.23 -9.93 -4.23
N VAL A 213 28.86 -9.26 -3.14
CA VAL A 213 29.47 -8.00 -2.69
C VAL A 213 30.36 -8.33 -1.49
N SER A 214 31.66 -8.16 -1.67
CA SER A 214 32.70 -8.51 -0.69
C SER A 214 33.65 -7.35 -0.41
N THR A 215 33.21 -6.13 -0.65
CA THR A 215 33.96 -4.89 -0.37
C THR A 215 33.17 -4.12 0.67
N ASP A 216 33.83 -3.76 1.76
CA ASP A 216 33.20 -2.98 2.83
C ASP A 216 32.73 -1.64 2.29
N GLU A 217 31.55 -1.20 2.75
CA GLU A 217 30.92 0.08 2.39
C GLU A 217 30.58 0.22 0.90
N ALA A 218 30.57 -0.89 0.15
CA ALA A 218 30.20 -0.87 -1.26
C ALA A 218 28.75 -0.40 -1.47
N ALA A 219 28.56 0.45 -2.48
CA ALA A 219 27.26 0.93 -2.94
C ALA A 219 27.06 0.54 -4.40
N LEU A 220 25.92 -0.06 -4.73
CA LEU A 220 25.59 -0.46 -6.10
C LEU A 220 24.11 -0.25 -6.42
N GLY A 221 23.85 -0.06 -7.72
CA GLY A 221 22.50 -0.01 -8.28
C GLY A 221 22.33 -1.04 -9.39
N LEU A 222 21.18 -1.69 -9.44
CA LEU A 222 20.82 -2.66 -10.48
C LEU A 222 19.53 -2.22 -11.18
N VAL A 223 19.50 -2.28 -12.51
CA VAL A 223 18.31 -2.07 -13.34
C VAL A 223 18.02 -3.28 -14.21
N TYR A 224 16.77 -3.72 -14.27
CA TYR A 224 16.38 -4.84 -15.14
C TYR A 224 16.19 -4.40 -16.59
N SER A 225 16.78 -5.15 -17.53
CA SER A 225 16.67 -4.89 -18.98
C SER A 225 15.67 -5.82 -19.66
N ASN A 226 15.95 -7.12 -19.67
CA ASN A 226 15.15 -8.21 -20.24
C ASN A 226 15.79 -9.57 -19.88
N SER A 227 15.17 -10.69 -20.23
CA SER A 227 15.68 -12.03 -19.87
C SER A 227 16.99 -12.44 -20.55
N THR A 228 17.40 -11.77 -21.63
CA THR A 228 18.68 -12.05 -22.31
C THR A 228 19.86 -11.51 -21.51
N TYR A 229 19.74 -10.28 -21.01
CA TYR A 229 20.82 -9.57 -20.29
C TYR A 229 20.62 -9.52 -18.77
N GLY A 230 19.39 -9.68 -18.31
CA GLY A 230 18.97 -9.62 -16.92
C GLY A 230 19.15 -8.24 -16.29
N TRP A 231 19.53 -8.24 -15.01
CA TRP A 231 19.86 -7.07 -14.20
C TRP A 231 21.25 -6.52 -14.56
N ARG A 232 21.37 -5.20 -14.69
CA ARG A 232 22.60 -4.50 -15.08
C ARG A 232 23.01 -3.51 -14.01
N LEU A 233 24.30 -3.48 -13.67
CA LEU A 233 24.83 -2.42 -12.81
C LEU A 233 24.66 -1.06 -13.48
N THR A 234 24.22 -0.08 -12.70
CA THR A 234 24.10 1.33 -13.13
C THR A 234 25.16 2.22 -12.48
N GLU A 235 25.67 1.80 -11.33
CA GLU A 235 26.64 2.51 -10.50
C GLU A 235 27.42 1.45 -9.69
N VAL A 236 28.70 1.72 -9.41
CA VAL A 236 29.64 0.89 -8.66
C VAL A 236 30.63 1.79 -7.92
#